data_AF-A0A930LSC6-F1
#
_entry.id   AF-A0A930LSC6-F1
#
_cell.length_a   1.000
_cell.length_b   1.000
_cell.length_c   1.000
_cell.angle_alpha   90.00
_cell.angle_beta   90.00
_cell.angle_gamma   90.00
#
_symmetry.space_group_name_H-M   'P 1'
#
loop_
_entity.id
_entity.type
_entity.pdbx_description
1 polymer ?
#
loop_
_entity_poly.entity_id
_entity_poly.type
_entity_poly.pdbx_seq_one_letter_code
_entity_poly.pdbx_strand_id
1 'polypeptide(L)'
;MSLVTNPRHVVKVYPAIKKMMPDGGGGIGWSDEPLLIRGNVQPLASDNLNRTASTRDEYYGETLATTAVITTPPGTWDKARQSLPEELREGFPIDALVVFDPGKYTTVLGVRTPTGGPPLVYQINAREVLFRMGRHTQHDKVAMYRGNDVHRKFLEGKV
;
A
#
# COMPACT_ATOMS: atom_id res chain seq x y z
N MET A 1 1.76 16.79 18.96
CA MET A 1 1.16 15.52 18.48
C MET A 1 2.00 15.01 17.31
N SER A 2 2.47 13.76 17.40
CA SER A 2 3.16 13.07 16.31
C SER A 2 2.15 12.75 15.20
N LEU A 3 2.46 13.06 13.94
CA LEU A 3 1.64 12.69 12.76
C LEU A 3 1.56 11.16 12.55
N VAL A 4 2.28 10.38 13.36
CA VAL A 4 2.42 8.92 13.29
C VAL A 4 1.78 8.27 14.52
N THR A 5 0.68 8.82 15.03
CA THR A 5 0.25 8.47 16.38
C THR A 5 -0.47 7.12 16.52
N ASN A 6 -0.84 6.41 15.46
CA ASN A 6 -1.15 4.98 15.49
C ASN A 6 -1.45 4.50 14.05
N PRO A 7 -0.76 3.48 13.52
CA PRO A 7 -1.15 2.88 12.25
C PRO A 7 -2.54 2.25 12.38
N ARG A 8 -3.48 2.67 11.53
CA ARG A 8 -4.88 2.22 11.56
C ARG A 8 -5.14 1.06 10.61
N HIS A 9 -4.30 0.89 9.59
CA HIS A 9 -4.47 -0.12 8.56
C HIS A 9 -3.37 -1.18 8.65
N VAL A 10 -3.73 -2.39 8.23
CA VAL A 10 -2.80 -3.47 7.95
C VAL A 10 -2.96 -3.78 6.46
N VAL A 11 -1.88 -3.66 5.69
CA VAL A 11 -1.88 -4.03 4.28
C VAL A 11 -1.09 -5.31 4.07
N LYS A 12 -1.50 -6.10 3.09
CA LYS A 12 -0.73 -7.25 2.61
C LYS A 12 0.19 -6.76 1.49
N VAL A 13 1.49 -7.00 1.61
CA VAL A 13 2.49 -6.61 0.62
C VAL A 13 3.12 -7.86 0.04
N TYR A 14 2.96 -8.08 -1.25
CA TYR A 14 3.54 -9.20 -1.99
C TYR A 14 4.81 -8.70 -2.70
N PRO A 15 6.02 -9.07 -2.23
CA PRO A 15 7.27 -8.66 -2.85
C PRO A 15 7.34 -9.08 -4.32
N ALA A 16 7.95 -8.23 -5.16
CA ALA A 16 8.22 -8.54 -6.55
C ALA A 16 9.33 -9.59 -6.68
N ILE A 17 9.18 -10.50 -7.63
CA ILE A 17 10.15 -11.50 -8.06
C ILE A 17 10.54 -11.15 -9.50
N LYS A 18 11.79 -10.77 -9.71
CA LYS A 18 12.32 -10.60 -11.07
C LYS A 18 12.55 -11.98 -11.67
N LYS A 19 11.85 -12.29 -12.76
CA LYS A 19 12.01 -13.54 -13.51
C LYS A 19 12.55 -13.22 -14.90
N MET A 20 13.48 -14.03 -15.41
CA MET A 20 13.75 -14.01 -16.85
C MET A 20 12.66 -14.81 -17.56
N MET A 21 12.02 -14.19 -18.55
CA MET A 21 11.06 -14.85 -19.41
C MET A 21 11.79 -15.65 -20.50
N PRO A 22 11.12 -16.64 -21.13
CA PRO A 22 11.72 -17.49 -22.17
C PRO A 22 12.21 -16.76 -23.42
N ASP A 23 11.71 -15.55 -23.65
CA ASP A 23 12.10 -14.65 -24.75
C ASP A 23 13.34 -13.79 -24.42
N GLY A 24 13.94 -13.96 -23.24
CA GLY A 24 15.03 -13.11 -22.75
C GLY A 24 14.56 -11.76 -22.20
N GLY A 25 13.26 -11.52 -22.17
CA GLY A 25 12.65 -10.35 -21.56
C GLY A 25 12.63 -10.43 -20.03
N GLY A 26 12.81 -9.30 -19.36
CA GLY A 26 12.60 -9.21 -17.91
C GLY A 26 11.11 -9.26 -17.57
N GLY A 27 10.70 -10.24 -16.78
CA GLY A 27 9.36 -10.38 -16.23
C GLY A 27 9.31 -10.06 -14.74
N ILE A 28 8.16 -9.55 -14.31
CA ILE A 28 7.87 -9.34 -12.88
C ILE A 28 6.78 -10.34 -12.48
N GLY A 29 7.08 -11.17 -11.49
CA GLY A 29 6.11 -11.93 -10.72
C GLY A 29 6.04 -11.43 -9.29
N TRP A 30 5.27 -12.09 -8.43
CA TRP A 30 5.17 -11.75 -7.01
C TRP A 30 5.21 -13.01 -6.15
N SER A 31 5.71 -12.86 -4.92
CA SER A 31 5.69 -13.92 -3.90
C SER A 31 4.25 -14.34 -3.58
N ASP A 32 4.02 -15.61 -3.27
CA ASP A 32 2.70 -16.09 -2.84
C ASP A 32 2.41 -15.69 -1.38
N GLU A 33 3.44 -15.56 -0.56
CA GLU A 33 3.31 -15.15 0.85
C GLU A 33 3.43 -13.63 1.00
N PRO A 34 2.40 -12.95 1.53
CA PRO A 34 2.45 -11.52 1.78
C PRO A 34 3.12 -11.18 3.12
N LEU A 35 3.82 -10.05 3.14
CA LEU A 35 4.20 -9.36 4.36
C LEU A 35 3.04 -8.50 4.88
N LEU A 36 2.79 -8.53 6.18
CA LEU A 36 1.79 -7.67 6.81
C LEU A 36 2.45 -6.38 7.29
N ILE A 37 2.12 -5.26 6.65
CA ILE A 37 2.67 -3.95 7.00
C ILE A 37 1.61 -3.08 7.66
N ARG A 38 1.94 -2.55 8.84
CA ARG A 38 1.09 -1.62 9.59
C ARG A 38 1.38 -0.19 9.14
N GLY A 39 0.34 0.52 8.70
CA GLY A 39 0.48 1.89 8.21
C GLY A 39 -0.85 2.61 8.12
N ASN A 40 -0.79 3.82 7.57
CA ASN A 40 -1.96 4.61 7.20
C ASN A 40 -1.96 4.76 5.68
N VAL A 41 -2.95 4.14 5.04
CA VAL A 41 -3.22 4.28 3.60
C VAL A 41 -4.12 5.49 3.40
N GLN A 42 -3.72 6.38 2.50
CA GLN A 42 -4.44 7.59 2.14
C GLN A 42 -4.44 7.71 0.62
N PRO A 43 -5.58 7.98 -0.03
CA PRO A 43 -5.58 8.30 -1.44
C PRO A 43 -4.76 9.57 -1.68
N LEU A 44 -3.94 9.54 -2.73
CA LEU A 44 -3.33 10.75 -3.27
C LEU A 44 -4.40 11.33 -4.19
N ALA A 45 -5.09 12.37 -3.75
CA ALA A 45 -6.03 13.08 -4.60
C ALA A 45 -5.25 13.64 -5.81
N SER A 46 -5.39 13.00 -6.98
CA SER A 46 -4.84 13.53 -8.23
C SER A 46 -5.67 14.68 -8.79
N ASP A 47 -6.73 15.11 -8.11
CA ASP A 47 -7.56 16.22 -8.55
C ASP A 47 -7.71 17.27 -7.46
N ASN A 48 -6.94 18.33 -7.65
CA ASN A 48 -6.87 19.51 -6.81
C ASN A 48 -8.09 20.43 -7.03
N LEU A 49 -9.31 19.89 -7.15
CA LEU A 49 -10.51 20.70 -7.40
C LEU A 49 -11.67 20.59 -6.40
N ASN A 50 -11.79 19.53 -5.57
CA ASN A 50 -12.91 19.44 -4.61
C ASN A 50 -12.45 18.96 -3.22
N ARG A 51 -12.05 19.92 -2.38
CA ARG A 51 -11.29 19.71 -1.15
C ARG A 51 -12.02 19.07 0.04
N THR A 52 -13.24 18.55 -0.09
CA THR A 52 -14.02 18.11 1.09
C THR A 52 -14.99 16.94 0.88
N ALA A 53 -15.32 16.52 -0.34
CA ALA A 53 -16.28 15.44 -0.60
C ALA A 53 -15.63 14.20 -1.24
N SER A 54 -14.83 14.37 -2.29
CA SER A 54 -14.22 13.24 -3.03
C SER A 54 -13.24 12.41 -2.21
N THR A 55 -12.51 13.02 -1.26
CA THR A 55 -11.65 12.28 -0.33
C THR A 55 -12.42 11.49 0.72
N ARG A 56 -13.67 11.87 1.03
CA ARG A 56 -14.59 11.05 1.83
C ARG A 56 -15.06 9.88 0.98
N ASP A 57 -15.59 10.14 -0.20
CA ASP A 57 -16.18 9.11 -1.06
C ASP A 57 -15.14 8.07 -1.52
N GLU A 58 -13.86 8.47 -1.65
CA GLU A 58 -12.71 7.58 -1.87
C GLU A 58 -12.35 6.74 -0.64
N TYR A 59 -12.52 7.28 0.58
CA TYR A 59 -12.40 6.51 1.83
C TYR A 59 -13.57 5.53 2.00
N TYR A 60 -14.70 5.78 1.32
CA TYR A 60 -15.94 4.99 1.40
C TYR A 60 -16.20 4.12 0.15
N GLY A 61 -15.33 4.15 -0.86
CA GLY A 61 -15.31 3.19 -1.98
C GLY A 61 -16.16 3.54 -3.21
N GLU A 62 -16.65 4.78 -3.36
CA GLU A 62 -17.50 5.16 -4.50
C GLU A 62 -16.67 5.63 -5.72
N THR A 63 -15.57 6.37 -5.48
CA THR A 63 -14.59 6.76 -6.49
C THR A 63 -13.24 6.16 -6.14
N LEU A 64 -12.58 5.51 -7.11
CA LEU A 64 -11.37 4.75 -6.85
C LEU A 64 -10.15 5.57 -7.24
N ALA A 65 -9.46 6.13 -6.25
CA ALA A 65 -8.22 6.88 -6.46
C ALA A 65 -7.20 6.03 -7.24
N THR A 66 -6.68 6.60 -8.32
CA THR A 66 -5.64 5.95 -9.15
C THR A 66 -4.31 5.84 -8.43
N THR A 67 -4.10 6.66 -7.40
CA THR A 67 -2.88 6.71 -6.61
C THR A 67 -3.18 6.81 -5.11
N ALA A 68 -2.31 6.23 -4.31
CA ALA A 68 -2.38 6.29 -2.86
C ALA A 68 -0.98 6.39 -2.25
N VAL A 69 -0.91 6.74 -0.98
CA VAL A 69 0.32 6.72 -0.18
C VAL A 69 0.07 5.88 1.05
N ILE A 70 1.06 5.07 1.38
CA ILE A 70 1.15 4.40 2.67
C ILE A 70 2.19 5.13 3.52
N THR A 71 1.76 5.59 4.68
CA THR A 71 2.62 6.19 5.69
C THR A 71 2.84 5.19 6.82
N THR A 72 4.09 4.90 7.13
CA THR A 72 4.48 3.90 8.14
C THR A 72 5.41 4.52 9.20
N PRO A 73 5.52 3.91 10.39
CA PRO A 73 6.55 4.26 11.36
C PRO A 73 7.96 4.19 10.74
N PRO A 74 8.93 4.97 11.25
CA PRO A 74 10.27 5.02 10.69
C PRO A 74 10.97 3.65 10.79
N GLY A 75 11.62 3.23 9.71
CA GLY A 75 12.34 1.96 9.57
C GLY A 75 11.42 0.75 9.37
N THR A 76 10.14 0.94 9.04
CA THR A 76 9.21 -0.19 8.84
C THR A 76 9.60 -1.00 7.60
N TRP A 77 9.90 -0.31 6.50
CA TRP A 77 10.28 -0.93 5.23
C TRP A 77 11.66 -1.57 5.29
N ASP A 78 12.61 -0.97 6.00
CA ASP A 78 13.93 -1.56 6.27
C ASP A 78 13.80 -2.90 7.01
N LYS A 79 12.98 -2.95 8.06
CA LYS A 79 12.73 -4.19 8.82
C LYS A 79 12.02 -5.24 7.97
N ALA A 80 11.02 -4.83 7.19
CA ALA A 80 10.32 -5.70 6.24
C ALA A 80 11.29 -6.28 5.20
N ARG A 81 12.24 -5.47 4.72
CA ARG A 81 13.28 -5.89 3.80
C ARG A 81 14.22 -6.91 4.42
N GLN A 82 14.65 -6.71 5.67
CA GLN A 82 15.54 -7.65 6.36
C GLN A 82 14.87 -9.01 6.63
N SER A 83 13.56 -9.05 6.84
CA SER A 83 12.81 -10.31 7.02
C SER A 83 12.63 -11.12 5.73
N LEU A 84 12.88 -10.53 4.56
CA LEU A 84 12.75 -11.24 3.29
C LEU A 84 13.96 -12.15 3.02
N PRO A 85 13.77 -13.26 2.26
CA PRO A 85 14.86 -14.02 1.64
C PRO A 85 15.73 -13.11 0.77
N GLU A 86 17.03 -13.41 0.67
CA GLU A 86 18.03 -12.56 -0.01
C GLU A 86 17.62 -12.18 -1.44
N GLU A 87 17.05 -13.13 -2.18
CA GLU A 87 16.57 -12.95 -3.55
C GLU A 87 15.48 -11.87 -3.68
N LEU A 88 14.68 -11.66 -2.64
CA LEU A 88 13.58 -10.69 -2.62
C LEU A 88 13.98 -9.35 -1.99
N ARG A 89 15.18 -9.26 -1.39
CA ARG A 89 15.67 -8.01 -0.78
C ARG A 89 16.07 -6.99 -1.84
N GLU A 90 16.57 -7.47 -2.97
CA GLU A 90 17.05 -6.60 -4.04
C GLU A 90 15.86 -5.94 -4.76
N GLY A 91 15.77 -4.61 -4.69
CA GLY A 91 14.69 -3.84 -5.31
C GLY A 91 13.46 -3.62 -4.44
N PHE A 92 13.26 -4.36 -3.34
CA PHE A 92 12.16 -4.10 -2.41
C PHE A 92 12.24 -2.67 -1.83
N PRO A 93 11.12 -1.91 -1.72
CA PRO A 93 9.73 -2.32 -1.97
C PRO A 93 9.20 -2.03 -3.39
N ILE A 94 10.07 -1.67 -4.35
CA ILE A 94 9.67 -1.34 -5.72
C ILE A 94 8.98 -2.56 -6.37
N ASP A 95 7.93 -2.30 -7.15
CA ASP A 95 7.11 -3.27 -7.88
C ASP A 95 6.34 -4.27 -7.02
N ALA A 96 6.42 -4.18 -5.69
CA ALA A 96 5.60 -5.00 -4.82
C ALA A 96 4.12 -4.63 -4.96
N LEU A 97 3.25 -5.65 -4.90
CA LEU A 97 1.81 -5.44 -4.84
C LEU A 97 1.37 -5.19 -3.42
N VAL A 98 0.48 -4.23 -3.24
CA VAL A 98 -0.11 -3.86 -1.96
C VAL A 98 -1.60 -4.10 -2.06
N VAL A 99 -2.12 -4.99 -1.22
CA VAL A 99 -3.56 -5.22 -1.06
C VAL A 99 -4.01 -4.53 0.22
N PHE A 100 -4.91 -3.58 0.06
CA PHE A 100 -5.52 -2.81 1.13
C PHE A 100 -7.00 -3.17 1.20
N ASP A 101 -7.44 -3.68 2.35
CA ASP A 101 -8.84 -3.96 2.62
C ASP A 101 -9.45 -2.75 3.36
N PRO A 102 -10.24 -1.89 2.68
CA PRO A 102 -10.80 -0.69 3.29
C PRO A 102 -11.91 -1.05 4.28
N GLY A 103 -11.52 -1.25 5.53
CA GLY A 103 -12.44 -1.32 6.66
C GLY A 103 -12.43 -2.67 7.38
N LYS A 104 -11.80 -2.67 8.55
CA LYS A 104 -12.39 -3.39 9.70
C LYS A 104 -13.35 -2.49 10.47
N TYR A 105 -13.22 -1.15 10.41
CA TYR A 105 -14.17 -0.17 10.96
C TYR A 105 -14.01 1.22 10.29
N THR A 106 -15.06 1.76 9.69
CA THR A 106 -15.19 3.22 9.49
C THR A 106 -16.10 3.77 10.58
N THR A 107 -15.74 4.89 11.20
CA THR A 107 -16.62 5.53 12.19
C THR A 107 -17.46 6.59 11.50
N VAL A 108 -18.70 6.27 11.15
CA VAL A 108 -19.66 7.24 10.59
C VAL A 108 -20.54 7.71 11.75
N LEU A 109 -20.53 9.01 12.06
CA LEU A 109 -21.34 9.61 13.13
C LEU A 109 -21.18 8.94 14.51
N GLY A 110 -19.96 8.46 14.84
CA GLY A 110 -19.68 7.78 16.11
C GLY A 110 -19.97 6.27 16.11
N VAL A 111 -20.54 5.72 15.04
CA VAL A 111 -20.84 4.29 14.89
C VAL A 111 -19.78 3.62 14.03
N ARG A 112 -19.19 2.54 14.54
CA ARG A 112 -18.25 1.69 13.80
C ARG A 112 -19.02 0.84 12.81
N THR A 113 -19.04 1.25 11.55
CA THR A 113 -19.68 0.51 10.46
C THR A 113 -18.62 -0.34 9.75
N PRO A 114 -18.81 -1.67 9.62
CA PRO A 114 -17.96 -2.48 8.76
C PRO A 114 -18.28 -2.14 7.30
N THR A 115 -17.38 -1.43 6.63
CA THR A 115 -17.42 -1.28 5.17
C THR A 115 -16.77 -2.52 4.57
N GLY A 116 -17.59 -3.50 4.18
CA GLY A 116 -17.15 -4.70 3.44
C GLY A 116 -16.85 -4.38 1.97
N GLY A 117 -16.03 -3.35 1.71
CA GLY A 117 -15.61 -3.00 0.36
C GLY A 117 -14.68 -4.08 -0.21
N PRO A 118 -14.66 -4.29 -1.54
CA PRO A 118 -13.71 -5.20 -2.16
C PRO A 118 -12.27 -4.75 -1.88
N PRO A 119 -11.32 -5.70 -1.80
CA PRO A 119 -9.89 -5.40 -1.64
C PRO A 119 -9.41 -4.44 -2.73
N LEU A 120 -8.68 -3.41 -2.33
CA LEU A 120 -8.03 -2.47 -3.23
C LEU A 120 -6.60 -2.93 -3.51
N VAL A 121 -6.29 -3.10 -4.79
CA VAL A 121 -4.98 -3.57 -5.26
C VAL A 121 -4.19 -2.39 -5.80
N TYR A 122 -2.97 -2.24 -5.29
CA TYR A 122 -1.99 -1.25 -5.72
C TYR A 122 -0.65 -1.89 -6.04
N GLN A 123 0.20 -1.20 -6.78
CA GLN A 123 1.62 -1.52 -6.96
C GLN A 123 2.46 -0.33 -6.53
N ILE A 124 3.62 -0.61 -5.93
CA ILE A 124 4.59 0.41 -5.56
C ILE A 124 5.41 0.80 -6.80
N ASN A 125 5.32 2.06 -7.23
CA ASN A 125 6.08 2.59 -8.38
C ASN A 125 7.31 3.39 -7.98
N ALA A 126 7.47 3.74 -6.71
CA ALA A 126 8.51 4.63 -6.26
C ALA A 126 9.30 4.03 -5.10
N ARG A 127 10.56 4.47 -4.99
CA ARG A 127 11.37 4.20 -3.80
C ARG A 127 10.71 4.82 -2.58
N GLU A 128 10.96 4.23 -1.42
CA GLU A 128 10.58 4.81 -0.15
C GLU A 128 11.18 6.21 0.03
N VAL A 129 10.40 7.09 0.62
CA VAL A 129 10.83 8.43 1.01
C VAL A 129 10.89 8.47 2.54
N LEU A 130 12.10 8.65 3.04
CA LEU A 130 12.38 8.68 4.47
C LEU A 130 12.21 10.11 4.99
N PHE A 131 11.13 10.38 5.71
CA PHE A 131 10.95 11.66 6.39
C PHE A 131 11.60 11.56 7.77
N ARG A 132 12.80 12.11 7.90
CA ARG A 132 13.55 12.19 9.16
C ARG A 132 13.49 13.62 9.69
N MET A 133 12.29 14.05 10.07
CA MET A 133 12.09 15.33 10.75
C MET A 133 12.42 15.20 12.26
N GLY A 134 11.92 16.12 13.09
CA GLY A 134 12.06 16.07 14.54
C GLY A 134 11.61 14.71 15.13
N ARG A 135 12.08 14.39 16.33
CA ARG A 135 11.91 13.06 16.99
C ARG A 135 10.47 12.50 16.96
N HIS A 136 9.46 13.36 16.88
CA HIS A 136 8.05 12.99 16.87
C HIS A 136 7.37 13.02 15.48
N THR A 137 8.08 13.39 14.42
CA THR A 137 7.50 13.54 13.07
C THR A 137 8.20 12.66 12.04
N GLN A 138 9.00 11.70 12.49
CA GLN A 138 9.68 10.75 11.61
C GLN A 138 8.73 9.68 11.10
N HIS A 139 8.71 9.45 9.79
CA HIS A 139 7.90 8.43 9.13
C HIS A 139 8.50 8.06 7.78
N ASP A 140 8.11 6.90 7.27
CA ASP A 140 8.44 6.49 5.90
C ASP A 140 7.16 6.56 5.06
N LYS A 141 7.28 7.06 3.83
CA LYS A 141 6.19 7.06 2.86
C LYS A 141 6.57 6.29 1.61
N VAL A 142 5.60 5.58 1.07
CA VAL A 142 5.70 4.98 -0.25
C VAL A 142 4.48 5.37 -1.05
N ALA A 143 4.70 5.86 -2.28
CA ALA A 143 3.64 6.10 -3.24
C ALA A 143 3.30 4.79 -3.97
N MET A 144 2.01 4.59 -4.21
CA MET A 144 1.50 3.43 -4.90
C MET A 144 0.45 3.85 -5.94
N TYR A 145 0.36 3.08 -7.00
CA TYR A 145 -0.60 3.28 -8.08
C TYR A 145 -1.54 2.09 -8.18
N ARG A 146 -2.72 2.31 -8.73
CA ARG A 146 -3.74 1.27 -8.84
C ARG A 146 -3.27 0.11 -9.72
N GLY A 147 -3.39 -1.11 -9.20
CA GLY A 147 -3.07 -2.30 -9.96
C GLY A 147 -4.04 -2.53 -11.13
N ASN A 148 -3.52 -3.13 -12.20
CA ASN A 148 -4.28 -3.49 -13.39
C ASN A 148 -4.83 -4.93 -13.30
N ASP A 149 -5.43 -5.42 -14.38
CA ASP A 149 -6.04 -6.76 -14.42
C ASP A 149 -5.03 -7.90 -14.24
N VAL A 150 -3.76 -7.71 -14.61
CA VAL A 150 -2.71 -8.71 -14.39
C VAL A 150 -2.48 -8.91 -12.90
N HIS A 151 -2.45 -7.82 -12.13
CA HIS A 151 -2.25 -7.86 -10.68
C HIS A 151 -3.46 -8.49 -9.98
N ARG A 152 -4.67 -8.21 -10.47
CA ARG A 152 -5.90 -8.84 -9.95
C ARG A 152 -5.93 -10.34 -10.21
N LYS A 153 -5.59 -10.78 -11.43
CA LYS A 153 -5.50 -12.19 -11.78
C LYS A 153 -4.51 -12.96 -10.90
N PHE A 154 -3.37 -12.36 -10.59
CA PHE A 154 -2.41 -12.96 -9.65
C PHE A 154 -3.00 -13.21 -8.25
N LEU A 155 -3.91 -12.32 -7.82
CA LEU A 155 -4.53 -12.35 -6.50
C LEU A 155 -5.82 -13.19 -6.45
N GLU A 156 -6.32 -13.67 -7.58
CA GLU A 156 -7.50 -14.57 -7.61
C GLU A 156 -7.22 -15.83 -6.77
N GLY A 157 -8.08 -16.08 -5.78
CA GLY A 157 -7.94 -17.19 -4.83
C GLY A 157 -6.96 -16.96 -3.66
N LYS A 158 -6.30 -15.78 -3.60
CA LYS A 158 -5.36 -15.41 -2.52
C LYS A 158 -5.88 -14.31 -1.59
N VAL A 159 -6.91 -13.57 -2.03
CA VAL A 159 -7.54 -12.46 -1.31
C VAL A 159 -9.02 -12.73 -1.15
#